data_AF-A0A0Q8S3I0-F1
#
_entry.id   AF-A0A0Q8S3I0-F1
#
_cell.length_a   1.000
_cell.length_b   1.000
_cell.length_c   1.000
_cell.angle_alpha   90.00
_cell.angle_beta   90.00
_cell.angle_gamma   90.00
#
_symmetry.space_group_name_H-M   'P 1'
#
loop_
_entity.id
_entity.type
_entity.pdbx_description
1 polymer ?
#
loop_
_entity_poly.entity_id
_entity_poly.type
_entity_poly.pdbx_seq_one_letter_code
_entity_poly.pdbx_strand_id
1 'polypeptide(L)'
;MRPPELGAQPWPRVVVVPRPPWAGPVDRERCDRFEDVDYEALQGLRAVIEAEVWRLVAQYFSGLPPGSAFPGLERLTGECYLSAERYWVQDEPWFAKVGRQREVCLSFFVRCLERQTAFNTSDRDYLGLEVHFRWLRESVRFQWTATDSSSI
;
A
#
# COMPACT_ATOMS: atom_id res chain seq x y z
N MET A 1 -36.10 -22.76 17.89
CA MET A 1 -35.12 -21.66 18.08
C MET A 1 -34.14 -21.72 16.91
N ARG A 2 -34.12 -20.69 16.05
CA ARG A 2 -33.02 -20.50 15.09
C ARG A 2 -31.86 -19.83 15.83
N PRO A 3 -30.59 -20.15 15.53
CA PRO A 3 -29.46 -19.42 16.11
C PRO A 3 -29.55 -17.95 15.68
N PRO A 4 -29.07 -17.00 16.50
CA PRO A 4 -28.98 -15.61 16.09
C PRO A 4 -28.08 -15.55 14.87
N GLU A 5 -28.61 -15.00 13.78
CA GLU A 5 -27.79 -14.55 12.66
C GLU A 5 -26.84 -13.50 13.24
N LEU A 6 -25.59 -13.90 13.49
CA LEU A 6 -24.48 -12.98 13.61
C LEU A 6 -24.42 -12.26 12.27
N GLY A 7 -25.17 -11.16 12.16
CA GLY A 7 -25.14 -10.29 11.00
C GLY A 7 -23.69 -10.01 10.73
N ALA A 8 -23.21 -10.45 9.56
CA ALA A 8 -21.85 -10.18 9.12
C ALA A 8 -21.68 -8.66 9.19
N GLN A 9 -20.98 -8.21 10.24
CA GLN A 9 -20.73 -6.80 10.43
C GLN A 9 -19.96 -6.38 9.17
N PRO A 10 -20.48 -5.41 8.40
CA PRO A 10 -19.83 -5.03 7.16
C PRO A 10 -18.39 -4.64 7.50
N TRP A 11 -17.47 -5.27 6.77
CA TRP A 11 -16.03 -5.04 6.85
C TRP A 11 -15.74 -3.55 6.99
N PRO A 12 -14.81 -3.14 7.88
CA PRO A 12 -14.49 -1.73 8.01
C PRO A 12 -14.01 -1.23 6.64
N ARG A 13 -14.67 -0.20 6.13
CA ARG A 13 -14.24 0.47 4.90
C ARG A 13 -12.85 1.05 5.16
N VAL A 14 -11.98 0.98 4.16
CA VAL A 14 -10.69 1.67 4.20
C VAL A 14 -10.96 3.16 4.30
N VAL A 15 -10.46 3.77 5.37
CA VAL A 15 -10.51 5.22 5.62
C VAL A 15 -9.08 5.74 5.57
N VAL A 16 -8.80 6.63 4.62
CA VAL A 16 -7.50 7.30 4.56
C VAL A 16 -7.47 8.37 5.65
N VAL A 17 -6.57 8.23 6.61
CA VAL A 17 -6.37 9.20 7.69
C VAL A 17 -5.09 9.99 7.48
N PRO A 18 -5.01 11.22 8.02
CA PRO A 18 -3.73 11.90 8.15
C PRO A 18 -2.74 11.02 8.88
N ARG A 19 -1.46 11.13 8.50
CA ARG A 19 -0.40 10.39 9.17
C ARG A 19 -0.41 10.71 10.69
N PRO A 20 -0.43 9.69 11.56
CA PRO A 20 -0.41 9.91 13.00
C PRO A 20 0.87 10.65 13.45
N PRO A 21 0.79 11.54 14.47
CA PRO A 21 1.95 12.33 14.91
C PRO A 21 3.14 11.49 15.38
N TRP A 22 2.90 10.27 15.85
CA TRP A 22 3.93 9.35 16.34
C TRP A 22 4.67 8.59 15.21
N ALA A 23 4.14 8.58 13.98
CA ALA A 23 4.63 7.73 12.89
C ALA A 23 5.84 8.29 12.12
N GLY A 24 6.47 9.39 12.58
CA GLY A 24 7.55 10.08 11.86
C GLY A 24 7.11 10.63 10.49
N PRO A 25 8.03 11.21 9.68
CA PRO A 25 7.72 11.66 8.32
C PRO A 25 7.57 10.49 7.32
N VAL A 26 6.99 10.76 6.14
CA VAL A 26 6.98 9.80 5.03
C VAL A 26 8.40 9.55 4.56
N ASP A 27 8.80 8.27 4.63
CA ASP A 27 10.10 7.86 4.11
C ASP A 27 10.04 7.77 2.58
N ARG A 28 11.01 8.39 1.90
CA ARG A 28 11.07 8.43 0.45
C ARG A 28 12.45 8.00 -0.02
N GLU A 29 12.51 6.81 -0.58
CA GLU A 29 13.74 6.19 -1.03
C GLU A 29 13.80 6.15 -2.56
N ARG A 30 14.94 6.52 -3.12
CA ARG A 30 15.22 6.41 -4.55
C ARG A 30 16.57 5.74 -4.71
N CYS A 31 16.67 4.73 -5.58
CA CYS A 31 18.00 4.17 -5.88
C CYS A 31 18.84 5.14 -6.72
N ASP A 32 20.17 5.00 -6.69
CA ASP A 32 21.11 5.91 -7.37
C ASP A 32 20.89 6.02 -8.90
N ARG A 33 20.27 5.01 -9.51
CA ARG A 33 19.97 4.98 -10.96
C ARG A 33 18.64 5.64 -11.31
N PHE A 34 17.90 6.14 -10.32
CA PHE A 34 16.61 6.78 -10.52
C PHE A 34 16.81 8.25 -10.89
N GLU A 35 16.50 8.61 -12.13
CA GLU A 35 16.74 9.94 -12.65
C GLU A 35 15.72 10.96 -12.12
N ASP A 36 16.15 12.21 -11.91
CA ASP A 36 15.28 13.29 -11.42
C ASP A 36 14.12 13.58 -12.38
N VAL A 37 14.34 13.49 -13.70
CA VAL A 37 13.28 13.70 -14.69
C VAL A 37 12.13 12.70 -14.54
N ASP A 38 12.44 11.45 -14.19
CA ASP A 38 11.41 10.43 -13.95
C ASP A 38 10.70 10.69 -12.63
N TYR A 39 11.45 11.11 -11.60
CA TYR A 39 10.88 11.44 -10.31
C TYR A 39 9.92 12.63 -10.39
N GLU A 40 10.32 13.72 -11.04
CA GLU A 40 9.48 14.89 -11.26
C GLU A 40 8.21 14.55 -12.05
N ALA A 41 8.34 13.75 -13.11
CA ALA A 41 7.19 13.28 -13.88
C ALA A 41 6.22 12.46 -13.02
N LEU A 42 6.73 11.55 -12.17
CA LEU A 42 5.91 10.78 -11.24
C LEU A 42 5.27 11.65 -10.15
N GLN A 43 5.97 12.67 -9.65
CA GLN A 43 5.38 13.63 -8.70
C GLN A 43 4.24 14.43 -9.36
N GLY A 44 4.34 14.75 -10.65
CA GLY A 44 3.22 15.32 -11.42
C GLY A 44 2.01 14.40 -11.54
N LEU A 45 2.20 13.09 -11.41
CA LEU A 45 1.15 12.06 -11.47
C LEU A 45 0.73 11.54 -10.09
N ARG A 46 1.25 12.14 -9.00
CA ARG A 46 1.12 11.62 -7.64
C ARG A 46 -0.30 11.32 -7.23
N ALA A 47 -1.25 12.22 -7.48
CA ALA A 47 -2.65 12.03 -7.12
C ALA A 47 -3.29 10.81 -7.81
N VAL A 48 -2.88 10.52 -9.05
CA VAL A 48 -3.35 9.35 -9.80
C VAL A 48 -2.78 8.07 -9.20
N ILE A 49 -1.49 8.07 -8.85
CA ILE A 49 -0.81 6.94 -8.21
C ILE A 49 -1.46 6.64 -6.85
N GLU A 50 -1.64 7.67 -6.00
CA GLU A 50 -2.27 7.53 -4.69
C GLU A 50 -3.70 6.99 -4.80
N ALA A 51 -4.50 7.47 -5.76
CA ALA A 51 -5.85 6.94 -5.99
C ALA A 51 -5.83 5.44 -6.32
N GLU A 52 -4.88 4.99 -7.15
CA GLU A 52 -4.75 3.59 -7.52
C GLU A 52 -4.24 2.71 -6.35
N VAL A 53 -3.30 3.23 -5.55
CA VAL A 53 -2.85 2.60 -4.29
C VAL A 53 -4.05 2.36 -3.38
N TRP A 54 -4.86 3.38 -3.11
CA TRP A 54 -6.00 3.25 -2.21
C TRP A 54 -7.09 2.33 -2.77
N ARG A 55 -7.29 2.32 -4.08
CA ARG A 55 -8.18 1.36 -4.75
C ARG A 55 -7.71 -0.09 -4.52
N LEU A 56 -6.42 -0.37 -4.67
CA LEU A 56 -5.83 -1.70 -4.46
C LEU A 56 -5.84 -2.11 -2.98
N VAL A 57 -5.60 -1.19 -2.06
CA VAL A 57 -5.74 -1.43 -0.60
C VAL A 57 -7.19 -1.78 -0.26
N ALA A 58 -8.17 -1.02 -0.74
CA ALA A 58 -9.59 -1.35 -0.54
C ALA A 58 -9.96 -2.72 -1.14
N GLN A 59 -9.42 -3.05 -2.31
CA GLN A 59 -9.61 -4.36 -2.93
C GLN A 59 -9.04 -5.49 -2.07
N TYR A 60 -7.84 -5.32 -1.50
CA TYR A 60 -7.23 -6.29 -0.58
C TYR A 60 -8.16 -6.60 0.60
N PHE A 61 -8.66 -5.55 1.28
CA PHE A 61 -9.58 -5.71 2.41
C PHE A 61 -10.89 -6.41 2.02
N SER A 62 -11.42 -6.14 0.82
CA SER A 62 -12.66 -6.79 0.35
C SER A 62 -12.51 -8.28 0.06
N GLY A 63 -11.28 -8.76 -0.18
CA GLY A 63 -10.99 -10.15 -0.50
C GLY A 63 -10.62 -11.02 0.70
N LEU A 64 -10.52 -10.46 1.91
CA LEU A 64 -10.14 -11.22 3.10
C LEU A 64 -11.31 -12.13 3.54
N PRO A 65 -11.05 -13.40 3.90
CA PRO A 65 -12.09 -14.26 4.47
C PRO A 65 -12.31 -13.94 5.96
N PRO A 66 -13.54 -14.04 6.48
CA PRO A 66 -13.77 -13.94 7.92
C PRO A 66 -12.96 -15.00 8.67
N GLY A 67 -12.31 -14.64 9.77
CA GLY A 67 -11.56 -15.58 10.61
C GLY A 67 -10.17 -15.95 10.10
N SER A 68 -9.53 -15.13 9.26
CA SER A 68 -8.12 -15.27 8.93
C SER A 68 -7.23 -15.19 10.17
N ALA A 69 -6.19 -16.05 10.27
CA ALA A 69 -5.23 -16.02 11.37
C ALA A 69 -4.41 -14.72 11.39
N PHE A 70 -4.24 -14.07 10.23
CA PHE A 70 -3.68 -12.73 10.10
C PHE A 70 -4.13 -12.10 8.76
N PRO A 71 -4.42 -10.79 8.71
CA PRO A 71 -4.66 -9.92 9.86
C PRO A 71 -5.94 -10.35 10.61
N GLY A 72 -5.96 -10.15 11.93
CA GLY A 72 -7.17 -10.29 12.74
C GLY A 72 -8.09 -9.11 12.44
N LEU A 73 -9.16 -9.36 11.70
CA LEU A 73 -10.00 -8.33 11.10
C LEU A 73 -10.75 -7.51 12.13
N GLU A 74 -11.13 -8.16 13.23
CA GLU A 74 -11.71 -7.55 14.41
C GLU A 74 -10.78 -6.54 15.09
N ARG A 75 -9.47 -6.68 14.88
CA ARG A 75 -8.46 -5.74 15.40
C ARG A 75 -8.32 -4.52 14.52
N LEU A 76 -8.64 -4.59 13.23
CA LEU A 76 -8.50 -3.45 12.32
C LEU A 76 -9.53 -2.35 12.64
N THR A 77 -9.09 -1.09 12.65
CA THR A 77 -9.99 0.06 12.71
C THR A 77 -10.63 0.34 11.34
N GLY A 78 -9.92 -0.02 10.26
CA GLY A 78 -10.20 0.42 8.89
C GLY A 78 -9.41 1.66 8.48
N GLU A 79 -8.78 2.35 9.43
CA GLU A 79 -7.99 3.54 9.18
C GLU A 79 -6.60 3.16 8.67
N CYS A 80 -6.18 3.83 7.60
CA CYS A 80 -4.92 3.58 6.93
C CYS A 80 -4.21 4.90 6.58
N TYR A 81 -2.89 4.90 6.58
CA TYR A 81 -2.10 6.05 6.14
C TYR A 81 -0.87 5.64 5.32
N LEU A 82 -0.39 6.55 4.46
CA LEU A 82 0.81 6.33 3.68
C LEU A 82 2.07 6.48 4.55
N SER A 83 2.86 5.42 4.61
CA SER A 83 4.06 5.33 5.44
C SER A 83 5.34 5.64 4.67
N ALA A 84 5.50 5.06 3.48
CA ALA A 84 6.73 5.17 2.70
C ALA A 84 6.46 5.08 1.20
N GLU A 85 7.40 5.60 0.42
CA GLU A 85 7.44 5.54 -1.04
C GLU A 85 8.84 5.08 -1.46
N ARG A 86 8.93 4.10 -2.36
CA ARG A 86 10.20 3.68 -2.93
C ARG A 86 10.17 3.76 -4.44
N TYR A 87 11.29 4.14 -5.02
CA TYR A 87 11.46 4.32 -6.45
C TYR A 87 12.76 3.66 -6.90
N TRP A 88 12.67 2.76 -7.88
CA TRP A 88 13.85 2.07 -8.40
C TRP A 88 13.72 1.81 -9.89
N VAL A 89 14.87 1.54 -10.51
CA VAL A 89 14.94 1.08 -11.89
C VAL A 89 15.26 -0.40 -11.89
N GLN A 90 14.40 -1.19 -12.52
CA GLN A 90 14.71 -2.56 -12.87
C GLN A 90 15.38 -2.57 -14.24
N ASP A 91 16.68 -2.79 -14.20
CA ASP A 91 17.56 -2.90 -15.35
C ASP A 91 18.46 -4.10 -15.06
N GLU A 92 18.00 -5.29 -15.45
CA GLU A 92 18.70 -6.56 -15.23
C GLU A 92 19.81 -6.73 -16.27
N PRO A 93 21.11 -6.67 -15.88
CA PRO A 93 22.21 -6.77 -16.85
C PRO A 93 22.50 -8.21 -17.29
N TRP A 94 21.95 -9.21 -16.59
CA TRP A 94 22.43 -10.60 -16.61
C TRP A 94 21.71 -11.51 -17.61
N PHE A 95 20.70 -11.00 -18.33
CA PHE A 95 20.09 -11.70 -19.44
C PHE A 95 20.27 -10.86 -20.70
N ALA A 96 21.00 -11.38 -21.69
CA ALA A 96 21.19 -10.78 -23.01
C ALA A 96 19.88 -10.78 -23.85
N LYS A 97 18.77 -10.29 -23.28
CA LYS A 97 17.54 -10.00 -24.01
C LYS A 97 17.68 -8.61 -24.60
N VAL A 98 18.22 -8.57 -25.82
CA VAL A 98 18.10 -7.43 -26.74
C VAL A 98 16.67 -6.91 -26.68
N GLY A 99 16.48 -5.65 -26.24
CA GLY A 99 15.18 -4.97 -26.24
C GLY A 99 14.42 -4.90 -24.92
N ARG A 100 14.95 -5.34 -23.78
CA ARG A 100 14.36 -4.95 -22.48
C ARG A 100 14.68 -3.48 -22.20
N GLN A 101 13.64 -2.65 -22.24
CA GLN A 101 13.71 -1.24 -21.88
C GLN A 101 13.89 -1.08 -20.37
N ARG A 102 14.61 -0.02 -19.96
CA ARG A 102 14.70 0.47 -18.59
C ARG A 102 13.30 0.56 -17.95
N GLU A 103 13.03 -0.24 -16.93
CA GLU A 103 11.72 -0.26 -16.27
C GLU A 103 11.75 0.62 -15.02
N VAL A 104 10.90 1.65 -14.98
CA VAL A 104 10.72 2.51 -13.81
C VAL A 104 9.68 1.87 -12.90
N CYS A 105 10.10 1.53 -11.68
CA CYS A 105 9.27 0.85 -10.70
C CYS A 105 9.10 1.70 -9.45
N LEU A 106 7.96 1.53 -8.79
CA LEU A 106 7.58 2.27 -7.60
C LEU A 106 6.80 1.37 -6.65
N SER A 107 6.93 1.62 -5.35
CA SER A 107 6.10 1.01 -4.32
C SER A 107 5.66 2.01 -3.27
N PHE A 108 4.45 1.80 -2.76
CA PHE A 108 3.83 2.64 -1.74
C PHE A 108 3.47 1.76 -0.55
N PHE A 109 4.06 2.05 0.60
CA PHE A 109 3.82 1.33 1.85
C PHE A 109 2.71 2.00 2.64
N VAL A 110 1.61 1.30 2.84
CA VAL A 110 0.45 1.73 3.62
C VAL A 110 0.43 1.01 4.95
N ARG A 111 0.18 1.74 6.02
CA ARG A 111 0.00 1.17 7.36
C ARG A 111 -1.47 1.23 7.75
N CYS A 112 -1.99 0.11 8.21
CA CYS A 112 -3.36 -0.04 8.68
C CYS A 112 -3.35 -0.18 10.20
N LEU A 113 -4.24 0.56 10.86
CA LEU A 113 -4.25 0.69 12.31
C LEU A 113 -5.05 -0.44 12.99
N GLU A 114 -4.58 -0.82 14.18
CA GLU A 114 -5.36 -1.65 15.10
C GLU A 114 -6.04 -0.84 16.20
N ARG A 115 -7.25 -1.27 16.56
CA ARG A 115 -8.01 -0.78 17.72
C ARG A 115 -7.26 -1.14 18.99
N GLN A 116 -6.86 -0.14 19.77
CA GLN A 116 -6.38 -0.40 21.12
C GLN A 116 -7.56 -0.63 22.07
N THR A 117 -7.46 -1.68 22.88
CA THR A 117 -8.47 -2.01 23.90
C THR A 117 -8.22 -1.32 25.24
N ALA A 118 -7.01 -0.81 25.46
CA ALA A 118 -6.63 -0.09 26.67
C ALA A 118 -7.03 1.39 26.60
N PHE A 119 -7.64 1.89 27.68
CA PHE A 119 -8.08 3.29 27.79
C PHE A 119 -6.90 4.25 27.60
N ASN A 120 -7.10 5.32 26.82
CA ASN A 120 -6.09 6.35 26.49
C ASN A 120 -4.85 5.84 25.73
N THR A 121 -4.92 4.69 25.05
CA THR A 121 -3.82 4.23 24.19
C THR A 121 -4.11 4.59 22.74
N SER A 122 -3.19 5.31 22.09
CA SER A 122 -3.30 5.61 20.66
C SER A 122 -3.25 4.34 19.82
N ASP A 123 -4.07 4.28 18.77
CA ASP A 123 -4.00 3.23 17.75
C ASP A 123 -2.58 3.07 17.21
N ARG A 124 -2.22 1.83 16.88
CA ARG A 124 -0.88 1.44 16.45
C ARG A 124 -0.92 0.77 15.10
N ASP A 125 0.23 0.72 14.45
CA ASP A 125 0.39 -0.08 13.25
C ASP A 125 0.14 -1.55 13.53
N TYR A 126 -0.54 -2.20 12.59
CA TYR A 126 -0.83 -3.63 12.68
C TYR A 126 -0.51 -4.37 11.39
N LEU A 127 -1.02 -3.85 10.28
CA LEU A 127 -0.84 -4.43 8.95
C LEU A 127 -0.13 -3.42 8.04
N GLY A 128 1.01 -3.82 7.50
CA GLY A 128 1.67 -3.15 6.40
C GLY A 128 1.24 -3.73 5.06
N LEU A 129 0.90 -2.87 4.11
CA LEU A 129 0.62 -3.24 2.72
C LEU A 129 1.56 -2.47 1.80
N GLU A 130 2.42 -3.17 1.06
CA GLU A 130 3.27 -2.58 0.04
C GLU A 130 2.65 -2.81 -1.34
N VAL A 131 2.24 -1.74 -2.01
CA VAL A 131 1.63 -1.83 -3.35
C VAL A 131 2.70 -1.48 -4.39
N HIS A 132 2.97 -2.41 -5.30
CA HIS A 132 4.02 -2.30 -6.30
C HIS A 132 3.45 -2.01 -7.68
N PHE A 133 4.11 -1.10 -8.40
CA PHE A 133 3.80 -0.79 -9.79
C PHE A 133 5.05 -0.73 -10.66
N ARG A 134 4.82 -0.94 -11.94
CA ARG A 134 5.69 -0.54 -13.05
C ARG A 134 5.05 0.62 -13.80
N TRP A 135 5.81 1.66 -14.08
CA TRP A 135 5.35 2.79 -14.87
C TRP A 135 5.63 2.58 -16.36
N LEU A 136 4.56 2.53 -17.15
CA LEU A 136 4.59 2.43 -18.61
C LEU A 136 4.62 3.83 -19.21
N ARG A 137 5.82 4.43 -19.26
CA ARG A 137 6.06 5.84 -19.60
C ARG A 137 5.37 6.30 -20.88
N GLU A 138 5.44 5.51 -21.95
CA GLU A 138 4.86 5.84 -23.26
C GLU A 138 3.33 6.06 -23.23
N SER A 139 2.65 5.35 -22.34
CA SER A 139 1.19 5.41 -22.20
C SER A 139 0.73 6.17 -20.97
N VAL A 140 1.67 6.62 -20.13
CA VAL A 140 1.41 7.26 -18.83
C VAL A 140 0.49 6.38 -17.94
N ARG A 141 0.72 5.06 -17.97
CA ARG A 141 -0.06 4.08 -17.20
C ARG A 141 0.78 3.43 -16.12
N PHE A 142 0.11 3.01 -15.05
CA PHE A 142 0.70 2.21 -13.99
C PHE A 142 0.21 0.78 -14.10
N GLN A 143 1.14 -0.15 -14.25
CA GLN A 143 0.85 -1.57 -14.21
C GLN A 143 1.08 -2.05 -12.78
N TRP A 144 0.02 -2.46 -12.09
CA TRP A 144 0.12 -3.17 -10.82
C TRP A 144 0.89 -4.48 -11.00
N THR A 145 1.89 -4.72 -10.15
CA THR A 145 2.71 -5.93 -10.20
C THR A 145 2.45 -6.86 -9.02
N ALA A 146 2.29 -6.31 -7.82
CA ALA A 146 2.04 -7.06 -6.60
C ALA A 146 1.48 -6.18 -5.48
N THR A 147 0.87 -6.81 -4.49
CA THR A 147 0.60 -6.22 -3.18
C THR A 147 1.10 -7.18 -2.11
N ASP A 148 2.15 -6.79 -1.39
CA ASP A 148 2.71 -7.60 -0.32
C ASP A 148 2.16 -7.15 1.03
N SER A 149 1.98 -8.09 1.95
CA SER A 149 1.45 -7.82 3.29
C SER A 149 2.41 -8.27 4.36
N SER A 150 2.60 -7.46 5.41
CA SER A 150 3.41 -7.80 6.57
C SER A 150 2.71 -7.42 7.87
N SER A 151 3.03 -8.14 8.94
CA SER A 151 2.78 -7.65 10.30
C SER A 151 3.85 -6.63 10.67
N ILE A 152 3.48 -5.67 11.53
CA ILE A 152 4.35 -4.58 11.99
C ILE A 152 4.64 -4.73 13.48
#